data_AF-A0A2Z6MI80-F1
#
_entry.id   AF-A0A2Z6MI80-F1
#
_cell.length_a   1.000
_cell.length_b   1.000
_cell.length_c   1.000
_cell.angle_alpha   90.00
_cell.angle_beta   90.00
_cell.angle_gamma   90.00
#
_symmetry.space_group_name_H-M   'P 1'
#
loop_
_entity.id
_entity.type
_entity.pdbx_description
1 polymer ?
#
loop_
_entity_poly.entity_id
_entity_poly.type
_entity_poly.pdbx_seq_one_letter_code
_entity_poly.pdbx_strand_id
1 'polypeptide(L)'
;MEESCEEGNMAKAKPHLIFAYGTLKQGFPNHGLMEDLKTKDDAVFMDTYFTENSYPLVIGPHGIPYLINLPGSGHRVKGEVYAVSDDAVVRLDEFEGVRNGFYERIPVVVVTEGREKVDAEGYFGHRSFGEKLWKMKGEIGLMEYGENDAKEYVRKEDRPGCRNSILDFVIR
;
A
#
# COMPACT_ATOMS: atom_id res chain seq x y z
N MET A 1 -3.88 13.77 54.70
CA MET A 1 -4.99 13.46 53.78
C MET A 1 -4.41 13.67 52.39
N GLU A 2 -4.10 12.56 51.75
CA GLU A 2 -3.43 12.50 50.45
C GLU A 2 -4.41 12.91 49.36
N GLU A 3 -4.06 13.93 48.58
CA GLU A 3 -4.64 14.17 47.26
C GLU A 3 -3.94 13.20 46.30
N SER A 4 -4.64 12.12 45.92
CA SER A 4 -4.21 11.26 44.83
C SER A 4 -4.77 11.81 43.51
N CYS A 5 -3.87 12.32 42.68
CA CYS A 5 -4.13 12.60 41.28
C CYS A 5 -4.50 11.31 40.55
N GLU A 6 -5.69 11.24 39.96
CA GLU A 6 -6.03 10.20 38.99
C GLU A 6 -5.30 10.51 37.68
N GLU A 7 -4.15 9.89 37.47
CA GLU A 7 -3.51 9.82 36.16
C GLU A 7 -4.38 8.94 35.25
N GLY A 8 -5.19 9.61 34.41
CA GLY A 8 -5.94 8.97 33.34
C GLY A 8 -4.98 8.30 32.35
N ASN A 9 -4.83 6.98 32.45
CA ASN A 9 -4.16 6.16 31.45
C ASN A 9 -5.04 6.14 30.18
N MET A 10 -4.91 7.16 29.33
CA MET A 10 -5.43 7.12 27.97
C MET A 10 -4.67 6.02 27.23
N ALA A 11 -5.28 4.85 27.08
CA ALA A 11 -4.77 3.81 26.21
C ALA A 11 -4.51 4.44 24.84
N LYS A 12 -3.24 4.59 24.44
CA LYS A 12 -2.90 5.03 23.08
C LYS A 12 -3.65 4.11 22.12
N ALA A 13 -4.41 4.70 21.21
CA ALA A 13 -5.12 3.95 20.17
C ALA A 13 -4.13 3.01 19.49
N LYS A 14 -4.56 1.78 19.18
CA LYS A 14 -3.70 0.84 18.47
C LYS A 14 -3.39 1.43 17.09
N PRO A 15 -2.12 1.45 16.67
CA PRO A 15 -1.76 2.02 15.37
C PRO A 15 -2.36 1.18 14.25
N HIS A 16 -2.56 1.82 13.10
CA HIS A 16 -2.86 1.12 11.87
C HIS A 16 -1.59 0.46 11.33
N LEU A 17 -1.70 -0.77 10.85
CA LEU A 17 -0.57 -1.48 10.23
C LEU A 17 -0.76 -1.45 8.71
N ILE A 18 0.08 -0.72 7.99
CA ILE A 18 -0.01 -0.57 6.54
C ILE A 18 1.04 -1.44 5.86
N PHE A 19 0.60 -2.31 4.96
CA PHE A 19 1.47 -3.10 4.09
C PHE A 19 1.73 -2.37 2.77
N ALA A 20 2.92 -1.79 2.66
CA ALA A 20 3.41 -1.13 1.46
C ALA A 20 4.18 -2.12 0.56
N TYR A 21 3.68 -2.37 -0.64
CA TYR A 21 4.29 -3.32 -1.59
C TYR A 21 4.91 -2.67 -2.83
N GLY A 22 4.71 -1.36 -3.00
CA GLY A 22 5.03 -0.63 -4.22
C GLY A 22 5.86 0.63 -3.95
N THR A 23 5.41 1.76 -4.51
CA THR A 23 6.18 3.01 -4.57
C THR A 23 6.48 3.66 -3.22
N LEU A 24 5.77 3.28 -2.16
CA LEU A 24 5.97 3.78 -0.78
C LEU A 24 7.11 3.06 -0.02
N LYS A 25 7.57 1.91 -0.52
CA LYS A 25 8.66 1.14 0.10
C LYS A 25 9.97 1.92 0.16
N GLN A 26 10.88 1.53 1.05
CA GLN A 26 12.23 2.11 1.15
C GLN A 26 12.98 2.05 -0.19
N GLY A 27 13.57 3.18 -0.60
CA GLY A 27 14.30 3.29 -1.86
C GLY A 27 13.44 3.50 -3.12
N PHE A 28 12.11 3.59 -2.99
CA PHE A 28 11.19 3.78 -4.11
C PHE A 28 10.66 5.22 -4.23
N PRO A 29 10.11 5.63 -5.40
CA PRO A 29 9.92 7.03 -5.76
C PRO A 29 9.06 7.89 -4.83
N ASN A 30 8.15 7.27 -4.05
CA ASN A 30 7.24 7.95 -3.14
C ASN A 30 7.58 7.71 -1.66
N HIS A 31 8.73 7.08 -1.36
CA HIS A 31 9.15 6.83 0.03
C HIS A 31 9.29 8.12 0.87
N GLY A 32 9.54 9.27 0.22
CA GLY A 32 9.55 10.57 0.90
C GLY A 32 8.27 10.90 1.68
N LEU A 33 7.13 10.32 1.30
CA LEU A 33 5.89 10.43 2.08
C LEU A 33 5.99 9.68 3.41
N MET A 34 6.52 8.45 3.39
CA MET A 34 6.75 7.66 4.62
C MET A 34 7.80 8.32 5.50
N GLU A 35 8.86 8.89 4.93
CA GLU A 35 9.86 9.65 5.71
C GLU A 35 9.27 10.90 6.35
N ASP A 36 8.45 11.69 5.65
CA ASP A 36 7.75 12.85 6.24
C ASP A 36 6.88 12.43 7.43
N LEU A 37 6.13 11.32 7.31
CA LEU A 37 5.32 10.78 8.41
C LEU A 37 6.21 10.31 9.59
N LYS A 38 7.33 9.62 9.31
CA LYS A 38 8.30 9.22 10.35
C LYS A 38 8.85 10.43 11.10
N THR A 39 9.17 11.52 10.40
CA THR A 39 9.69 12.75 11.06
C THR A 39 8.67 13.42 11.99
N LYS A 40 7.38 13.08 11.85
CA LYS A 40 6.28 13.57 12.68
C LYS A 40 5.87 12.59 13.78
N ASP A 41 6.59 11.47 13.93
CA ASP A 41 6.22 10.35 14.82
C ASP A 41 4.89 9.69 14.44
N ASP A 42 4.47 9.86 13.18
CA ASP A 42 3.21 9.35 12.64
C ASP A 42 3.37 8.01 11.90
N ALA A 43 4.61 7.58 11.65
CA ALA A 43 4.92 6.29 11.03
C ALA A 43 6.18 5.67 11.62
N VAL A 44 6.17 4.36 11.82
CA VAL A 44 7.32 3.55 12.27
C VAL A 44 7.44 2.35 11.36
N PHE A 45 8.60 2.17 10.74
CA PHE A 45 8.92 0.95 9.99
C PHE A 45 9.01 -0.24 10.94
N MET A 46 8.34 -1.34 10.61
CA MET A 46 8.33 -2.55 11.43
C MET A 46 9.30 -3.59 10.88
N ASP A 47 8.97 -4.19 9.74
CA ASP A 47 9.83 -5.18 9.08
C ASP A 47 9.38 -5.38 7.62
N THR A 48 10.10 -6.24 6.90
CA THR A 48 9.72 -6.80 5.61
C THR A 48 8.80 -8.01 5.81
N TYR A 49 7.73 -8.07 5.03
CA TYR A 49 6.73 -9.12 5.08
C TYR A 49 6.37 -9.61 3.68
N PHE A 50 5.69 -10.76 3.64
CA PHE A 50 5.05 -11.30 2.45
C PHE A 50 3.56 -11.46 2.71
N THR A 51 2.70 -11.20 1.73
CA THR A 51 1.29 -11.57 1.86
C THR A 51 1.17 -13.07 2.17
N GLU A 52 0.24 -13.45 3.05
CA GLU A 52 -0.01 -14.86 3.35
C GLU A 52 -0.53 -15.58 2.10
N ASN A 53 -1.62 -15.05 1.54
CA ASN A 53 -2.17 -15.51 0.28
C ASN A 53 -1.38 -14.95 -0.89
N SER A 54 -1.44 -15.64 -2.03
CA SER A 54 -1.02 -15.07 -3.30
C SER A 54 -2.01 -14.02 -3.79
N TYR A 55 -1.47 -12.94 -4.38
CA TYR A 55 -2.24 -11.91 -5.07
C TYR A 55 -1.56 -11.54 -6.40
N PRO A 56 -2.31 -11.09 -7.41
CA PRO A 56 -1.73 -10.47 -8.58
C PRO A 56 -1.16 -9.09 -8.24
N LEU A 57 0.15 -8.90 -8.43
CA LEU A 57 0.78 -7.58 -8.46
C LEU A 57 1.16 -7.26 -9.91
N VAL A 58 0.62 -6.17 -10.46
CA VAL A 58 0.84 -5.80 -11.85
C VAL A 58 1.23 -4.34 -12.02
N ILE A 59 2.02 -4.05 -13.07
CA ILE A 59 2.37 -2.68 -13.45
C ILE A 59 1.33 -2.13 -14.42
N GLY A 60 0.56 -1.14 -13.99
CA GLY A 60 -0.38 -0.40 -14.81
C GLY A 60 0.26 0.76 -15.59
N PRO A 61 -0.55 1.66 -16.16
CA PRO A 61 -0.05 2.88 -16.79
C PRO A 61 0.87 3.67 -15.87
N HIS A 62 1.86 4.35 -16.45
CA HIS A 62 2.82 5.19 -15.72
C HIS A 62 3.69 4.45 -14.70
N GLY A 63 3.95 3.14 -14.91
CA GLY A 63 4.77 2.33 -14.02
C GLY A 63 4.15 2.11 -12.63
N ILE A 64 2.84 2.33 -12.48
CA ILE A 64 2.17 2.26 -11.18
C ILE A 64 1.90 0.79 -10.79
N PRO A 65 2.34 0.32 -9.60
CA PRO A 65 2.01 -1.02 -9.13
C PRO A 65 0.58 -1.10 -8.59
N TYR A 66 -0.16 -2.13 -9.00
CA TYR A 66 -1.49 -2.44 -8.50
C TYR A 66 -1.52 -3.87 -7.94
N LEU A 67 -1.79 -4.00 -6.64
CA LEU A 67 -2.15 -5.27 -6.03
C LEU A 67 -3.64 -5.52 -6.23
N ILE A 68 -4.01 -6.62 -6.88
CA ILE A 68 -5.40 -6.91 -7.23
C ILE A 68 -6.00 -7.85 -6.19
N ASN A 69 -7.23 -7.55 -5.72
CA ASN A 69 -7.91 -8.36 -4.72
C ASN A 69 -8.50 -9.65 -5.33
N LEU A 70 -7.60 -10.57 -5.71
CA LEU A 70 -7.90 -11.91 -6.21
C LEU A 70 -7.04 -12.92 -5.45
N PRO A 71 -7.38 -13.19 -4.17
CA PRO A 71 -6.59 -14.09 -3.33
C PRO A 71 -6.49 -15.48 -3.98
N GLY A 72 -5.30 -16.08 -3.91
CA GLY A 72 -5.01 -17.37 -4.54
C GLY A 72 -4.44 -17.26 -5.95
N SER A 73 -4.49 -16.08 -6.59
CA SER A 73 -3.88 -15.83 -7.90
C SER A 73 -2.52 -15.15 -7.78
N GLY A 74 -1.64 -15.28 -8.79
CA GLY A 74 -0.34 -14.60 -8.79
C GLY A 74 0.64 -15.17 -7.76
N HIS A 75 1.23 -14.32 -6.92
CA HIS A 75 2.30 -14.71 -6.01
C HIS A 75 2.09 -14.15 -4.60
N ARG A 76 2.78 -14.72 -3.61
CA ARG A 76 2.95 -14.04 -2.32
C ARG A 76 3.82 -12.80 -2.56
N VAL A 77 3.25 -11.64 -2.30
CA VAL A 77 3.87 -10.36 -2.63
C VAL A 77 4.73 -9.90 -1.48
N LYS A 78 5.99 -9.55 -1.75
CA LYS A 78 6.92 -8.97 -0.78
C LYS A 78 6.68 -7.47 -0.63
N GLY A 79 6.67 -7.00 0.62
CA GLY A 79 6.53 -5.59 0.96
C GLY A 79 7.01 -5.28 2.38
N GLU A 80 6.65 -4.11 2.85
CA GLU A 80 7.09 -3.54 4.12
C GLU A 80 5.86 -3.19 4.97
N VAL A 81 5.93 -3.43 6.28
CA VAL A 81 4.87 -3.03 7.20
C VAL A 81 5.29 -1.81 7.98
N TYR A 82 4.38 -0.83 8.07
CA TYR A 82 4.52 0.37 8.87
C TYR A 82 3.40 0.44 9.89
N ALA A 83 3.73 0.74 11.15
CA ALA A 83 2.75 1.18 12.13
C ALA A 83 2.56 2.69 11.96
N VAL A 84 1.32 3.14 11.76
CA VAL A 84 1.00 4.53 11.48
C VAL A 84 -0.16 5.05 12.34
N SER A 85 -0.17 6.36 12.59
CA SER A 85 -1.22 7.05 13.33
C SER A 85 -2.52 7.18 12.50
N ASP A 86 -3.63 7.53 13.16
CA ASP A 86 -4.91 7.78 12.50
C ASP A 86 -4.79 8.92 11.45
N ASP A 87 -4.04 9.98 11.78
CA ASP A 87 -3.80 11.11 10.88
C ASP A 87 -2.94 10.71 9.66
N ALA A 88 -1.93 9.86 9.87
CA ALA A 88 -1.13 9.31 8.77
C ALA A 88 -1.97 8.48 7.81
N VAL A 89 -2.89 7.65 8.31
CA VAL A 89 -3.77 6.84 7.46
C VAL A 89 -4.63 7.70 6.56
N VAL A 90 -5.21 8.79 7.08
CA VAL A 90 -6.00 9.72 6.26
C VAL A 90 -5.16 10.30 5.13
N ARG A 91 -3.91 10.68 5.43
CA ARG A 91 -3.00 11.21 4.41
C ARG A 91 -2.59 10.16 3.38
N LEU A 92 -2.41 8.91 3.79
CA LEU A 92 -2.13 7.80 2.87
C LEU A 92 -3.34 7.50 1.98
N ASP A 93 -4.56 7.55 2.50
CA ASP A 93 -5.79 7.40 1.70
C ASP A 93 -5.94 8.46 0.61
N GLU A 94 -5.67 9.71 0.97
CA GLU A 94 -5.69 10.82 0.03
C GLU A 94 -4.59 10.64 -1.02
N PHE A 95 -3.39 10.25 -0.59
CA PHE A 95 -2.28 9.99 -1.49
C PHE A 95 -2.59 8.83 -2.44
N GLU A 96 -3.18 7.73 -1.99
CA GLU A 96 -3.53 6.60 -2.85
C GLU A 96 -4.81 6.86 -3.66
N GLY A 97 -5.58 7.89 -3.30
CA GLY A 97 -6.79 8.28 -4.03
C GLY A 97 -7.93 7.30 -3.81
N VAL A 98 -8.12 6.84 -2.57
CA VAL A 98 -9.18 5.92 -2.18
C VAL A 98 -10.56 6.50 -2.49
N ARG A 99 -10.78 7.78 -2.17
CA ARG A 99 -12.03 8.49 -2.49
C ARG A 99 -12.26 8.67 -4.00
N ASN A 100 -11.21 8.59 -4.80
CA ASN A 100 -11.25 8.73 -6.26
C ASN A 100 -11.44 7.38 -6.98
N GLY A 101 -11.49 6.27 -6.24
CA GLY A 101 -11.65 4.93 -6.81
C GLY A 101 -10.41 4.42 -7.54
N PHE A 102 -9.21 4.90 -7.18
CA PHE A 102 -7.95 4.33 -7.69
C PHE A 102 -7.55 3.08 -6.90
N TYR A 103 -7.64 3.15 -5.58
CA TYR A 103 -7.37 2.04 -4.69
C TYR A 103 -8.48 1.89 -3.65
N GLU A 104 -8.52 0.72 -3.02
CA GLU A 104 -9.31 0.43 -1.83
C GLU A 104 -8.34 -0.01 -0.73
N ARG A 105 -8.48 0.54 0.48
CA ARG A 105 -7.75 0.02 1.63
C ARG A 105 -8.48 -1.22 2.16
N ILE A 106 -7.83 -2.38 2.09
CA ILE A 106 -8.41 -3.68 2.41
C ILE A 106 -7.53 -4.41 3.42
N PRO A 107 -8.11 -5.11 4.42
CA PRO A 107 -7.36 -5.98 5.32
C PRO A 107 -6.57 -7.06 4.57
N VAL A 108 -5.34 -7.32 5.01
CA VAL A 108 -4.46 -8.33 4.45
C VAL A 108 -3.61 -8.95 5.56
N VAL A 109 -3.59 -10.29 5.61
CA VAL A 109 -2.67 -11.02 6.48
C VAL A 109 -1.31 -11.08 5.81
N VAL A 110 -0.29 -10.66 6.55
CA VAL A 110 1.10 -10.65 6.09
C VAL A 110 1.97 -11.45 7.06
N VAL A 111 3.05 -12.02 6.53
CA VAL A 111 3.88 -13.00 7.23
C VAL A 111 5.36 -12.67 7.04
N THR A 112 6.14 -12.63 8.11
CA THR A 112 7.61 -12.50 8.04
C THR A 112 8.27 -13.79 7.54
N GLU A 113 9.57 -13.75 7.25
CA GLU A 113 10.35 -14.97 6.98
C GLU A 113 10.34 -15.93 8.19
N GLY A 114 10.30 -15.37 9.41
CA GLY A 114 10.16 -16.11 10.67
C GLY A 114 8.78 -16.75 10.91
N ARG A 115 7.84 -16.61 9.95
CA ARG A 115 6.46 -17.12 10.01
C ARG A 115 5.55 -16.44 11.03
N GLU A 116 5.93 -15.26 11.51
CA GLU A 116 5.05 -14.44 12.34
C GLU A 116 4.00 -13.77 11.45
N LYS A 117 2.74 -13.86 11.85
CA LYS A 117 1.61 -13.32 11.11
C LYS A 117 1.08 -12.05 11.77
N VAL A 118 0.70 -11.09 10.95
CA VAL A 118 0.12 -9.82 11.38
C VAL A 118 -1.05 -9.47 10.48
N ASP A 119 -2.13 -8.99 11.09
CA ASP A 119 -3.23 -8.35 10.37
C ASP A 119 -2.84 -6.91 10.03
N ALA A 120 -2.75 -6.61 8.74
CA ALA A 120 -2.43 -5.28 8.22
C ALA A 120 -3.53 -4.83 7.23
N GLU A 121 -3.36 -3.65 6.68
CA GLU A 121 -4.17 -3.10 5.60
C GLU A 121 -3.27 -2.79 4.39
N GLY A 122 -3.70 -3.17 3.19
CA GLY A 122 -3.02 -2.86 1.94
C GLY A 122 -3.90 -2.02 1.03
N TYR A 123 -3.29 -1.21 0.17
CA TYR A 123 -4.02 -0.49 -0.88
C TYR A 123 -4.15 -1.37 -2.11
N PHE A 124 -5.32 -1.93 -2.38
CA PHE A 124 -5.56 -2.78 -3.54
C PHE A 124 -6.14 -1.96 -4.70
N GLY A 125 -5.76 -2.26 -5.93
CA GLY A 125 -6.35 -1.63 -7.11
C GLY A 125 -7.86 -1.80 -7.10
N HIS A 126 -8.59 -0.71 -7.34
CA HIS A 126 -10.04 -0.68 -7.13
C HIS A 126 -10.76 -1.77 -7.93
N ARG A 127 -11.75 -2.41 -7.29
CA ARG A 127 -12.51 -3.55 -7.82
C ARG A 127 -13.18 -3.31 -9.17
N SER A 128 -13.44 -2.05 -9.53
CA SER A 128 -14.05 -1.70 -10.82
C SER A 128 -13.14 -1.99 -12.01
N PHE A 129 -11.83 -2.11 -11.82
CA PHE A 129 -10.89 -2.36 -12.91
C PHE A 129 -9.85 -3.43 -12.64
N GLY A 130 -9.61 -3.80 -11.37
CA GLY A 130 -8.48 -4.64 -10.98
C GLY A 130 -8.41 -5.98 -11.73
N GLU A 131 -9.51 -6.72 -11.82
CA GLU A 131 -9.56 -8.00 -12.54
C GLU A 131 -9.36 -7.83 -14.06
N LYS A 132 -9.91 -6.75 -14.66
CA LYS A 132 -9.68 -6.47 -16.08
C LYS A 132 -8.20 -6.17 -16.35
N LEU A 133 -7.55 -5.39 -15.49
CA LEU A 133 -6.12 -5.12 -15.58
C LEU A 133 -5.29 -6.41 -15.48
N TRP A 134 -5.65 -7.31 -14.56
CA TRP A 134 -4.99 -8.61 -14.42
C TRP A 134 -5.05 -9.44 -15.72
N LYS A 135 -6.24 -9.56 -16.32
CA LYS A 135 -6.44 -10.27 -17.59
C LYS A 135 -5.68 -9.62 -18.74
N MET A 136 -5.66 -8.29 -18.83
CA MET A 136 -4.90 -7.55 -19.85
C MET A 136 -3.39 -7.80 -19.75
N LYS A 137 -2.88 -8.11 -18.55
CA LYS A 137 -1.48 -8.47 -18.31
C LYS A 137 -1.20 -9.97 -18.51
N GLY A 138 -2.15 -10.71 -19.08
CA GLY A 138 -1.98 -12.13 -19.39
C GLY A 138 -1.93 -13.02 -18.16
N GLU A 139 -2.47 -12.55 -17.03
CA GLU A 139 -2.46 -13.28 -15.76
C GLU A 139 -1.05 -13.64 -15.26
N ILE A 140 -0.09 -12.75 -15.52
CA ILE A 140 1.29 -12.82 -15.03
C ILE A 140 1.55 -11.63 -14.11
N GLY A 141 1.97 -11.91 -12.89
CA GLY A 141 2.19 -10.90 -11.84
C GLY A 141 3.59 -10.95 -11.27
N LEU A 142 3.96 -9.90 -10.55
CA LEU A 142 5.24 -9.78 -9.87
C LEU A 142 5.19 -10.40 -8.47
N MET A 143 6.32 -10.90 -7.99
CA MET A 143 6.51 -11.27 -6.58
C MET A 143 6.87 -10.05 -5.73
N GLU A 144 7.50 -9.05 -6.35
CA GLU A 144 7.98 -7.83 -5.70
C GLU A 144 8.03 -6.71 -6.74
N TYR A 145 7.64 -5.50 -6.33
CA TYR A 145 7.95 -4.29 -7.10
C TYR A 145 9.42 -3.91 -6.86
N GLY A 146 10.23 -3.94 -7.92
CA GLY A 146 11.68 -3.77 -7.86
C GLY A 146 12.20 -2.52 -8.58
N GLU A 147 13.52 -2.31 -8.54
CA GLU A 147 14.16 -1.12 -9.10
C GLU A 147 13.91 -0.95 -10.61
N ASN A 148 13.81 -2.05 -11.35
CA ASN A 148 13.55 -2.00 -12.80
C ASN A 148 12.14 -1.49 -13.09
N ASP A 149 11.15 -1.90 -12.31
CA ASP A 149 9.77 -1.40 -12.43
C ASP A 149 9.70 0.08 -12.05
N ALA A 150 10.47 0.49 -11.04
CA ALA A 150 10.54 1.88 -10.57
C ALA A 150 11.13 2.86 -11.59
N LYS A 151 11.95 2.40 -12.54
CA LYS A 151 12.48 3.26 -13.62
C LYS A 151 11.40 3.76 -14.58
N GLU A 152 10.31 3.00 -14.71
CA GLU A 152 9.18 3.36 -15.58
C GLU A 152 8.10 4.18 -14.85
N TYR A 153 8.28 4.40 -13.55
CA TYR A 153 7.30 5.12 -12.73
C TYR A 153 7.28 6.62 -13.05
N VAL A 154 6.09 7.14 -13.30
CA VAL A 154 5.83 8.58 -13.47
C VAL A 154 5.04 9.11 -12.29
N ARG A 155 5.63 10.09 -11.58
CA ARG A 155 5.00 10.77 -10.44
C ARG A 155 3.70 11.44 -10.85
N LYS A 156 2.77 11.58 -9.89
CA LYS A 156 1.44 12.16 -10.14
C LYS A 156 1.52 13.56 -10.76
N GLU A 157 2.48 14.35 -10.33
CA GLU A 157 2.73 15.73 -10.76
C GLU A 157 3.23 15.83 -12.22
N ASP A 158 3.94 14.79 -12.69
CA ASP A 158 4.58 14.73 -14.01
C ASP A 158 3.73 14.00 -15.06
N ARG A 159 2.55 13.49 -14.69
CA ARG A 159 1.67 12.76 -15.61
C ARG A 159 1.05 13.73 -16.62
N PRO A 160 1.11 13.44 -17.94
CA PRO A 160 0.43 14.25 -18.94
C PRO A 160 -1.08 14.28 -18.62
N GLY A 161 -1.65 15.48 -18.52
CA GLY A 161 -2.97 15.71 -17.87
C GLY A 161 -4.14 14.90 -18.42
N CYS A 162 -5.12 14.58 -17.54
CA CYS A 162 -6.43 13.91 -17.69
C CYS A 162 -6.63 12.73 -18.66
N ARG A 163 -5.72 12.45 -19.59
CA ARG A 163 -5.74 11.33 -20.53
C ARG A 163 -4.64 10.36 -20.13
N ASN A 164 -4.95 9.06 -20.15
CA ASN A 164 -4.07 7.94 -19.75
C ASN A 164 -4.18 7.53 -18.28
N SER A 165 -5.30 7.83 -17.63
CA SER A 165 -5.61 7.22 -16.34
C SER A 165 -5.77 5.71 -16.46
N ILE A 166 -5.71 4.99 -15.33
CA ILE A 166 -6.02 3.56 -15.31
C ILE A 166 -7.43 3.27 -15.85
N LEU A 167 -8.39 4.18 -15.62
CA LEU A 167 -9.74 4.07 -16.14
C LEU A 167 -9.77 4.20 -17.67
N ASP A 168 -9.02 5.14 -18.26
CA ASP A 168 -8.91 5.24 -19.72
C ASP A 168 -8.27 4.00 -20.33
N PHE A 169 -7.30 3.41 -19.63
CA PHE A 169 -6.57 2.23 -20.08
C PHE A 169 -7.44 0.98 -20.06
N VAL A 170 -8.24 0.80 -18.99
CA VAL A 170 -9.10 -0.38 -18.82
C VAL A 170 -10.50 -0.22 -19.42
N ILE A 171 -10.93 0.95 -19.89
CA ILE A 171 -12.25 1.10 -20.55
C ILE A 171 -12.16 0.84 -22.06
N ARG A 172 -10.97 0.95 -22.66
CA ARG A 172 -10.72 0.53 -24.05
C ARG A 172 -10.83 -0.98 -24.23
#